data_AF-A0A8S3DQJ7-F1
#
_entry.id   AF-A0A8S3DQJ7-F1
#
_cell.length_a   1.000
_cell.length_b   1.000
_cell.length_c   1.000
_cell.angle_alpha   90.00
_cell.angle_beta   90.00
_cell.angle_gamma   90.00
#
_symmetry.space_group_name_H-M   'P 1'
#
loop_
_entity.id
_entity.type
_entity.pdbx_description
1 polymer ?
#
loop_
_entity_poly.entity_id
_entity_poly.type
_entity_poly.pdbx_seq_one_letter_code
_entity_poly.pdbx_strand_id
1 'polypeptide(L)' 'MFMWTQLLIDVLIQIPQTDRAKMMMLEDCRLHYADNKAQLDDINEFKEKYEPDFAVW' A
#
# COMPACT_ATOMS: atom_id res chain seq x y z
N MET A 1 12.24 -20.43 4.88
CA MET A 1 11.27 -19.51 4.24
C MET A 1 11.21 -18.24 5.09
N PHE A 2 12.25 -17.40 5.04
CA PHE A 2 12.40 -16.22 5.93
C PHE A 2 13.04 -15.05 5.17
N MET A 3 13.99 -15.35 4.27
CA MET A 3 14.73 -14.33 3.51
C MET A 3 13.83 -13.45 2.61
N TRP A 4 12.80 -14.03 1.97
CA TRP A 4 11.88 -13.26 1.12
C TRP A 4 10.98 -12.31 1.92
N THR A 5 10.57 -12.73 3.12
CA THR A 5 9.77 -11.88 4.02
C THR A 5 10.61 -10.74 4.57
N GLN A 6 11.87 -11.00 4.93
CA GLN A 6 12.82 -9.97 5.35
C GLN A 6 13.05 -8.93 4.24
N LEU A 7 13.31 -9.40 3.02
CA LEU A 7 13.51 -8.54 1.87
C LEU A 7 12.26 -7.68 1.59
N LEU A 8 11.07 -8.27 1.71
CA LEU A 8 9.82 -7.55 1.54
C LEU A 8 9.67 -6.45 2.60
N ILE A 9 9.94 -6.74 3.87
CA ILE A 9 9.89 -5.76 4.96
C ILE A 9 10.91 -4.63 4.71
N ASP A 10 12.15 -4.97 4.34
CA ASP A 10 13.20 -3.99 4.07
C ASP A 10 12.84 -3.06 2.91
N VAL A 11 12.17 -3.57 1.88
CA VAL A 11 11.65 -2.77 0.76
C VAL A 11 10.48 -1.91 1.22
N LEU A 12 9.55 -2.44 1.99
CA LEU A 12 8.37 -1.70 2.47
C LEU A 12 8.76 -0.53 3.39
N ILE A 13 9.78 -0.69 4.24
CA ILE A 13 10.29 0.37 5.12
C ILE A 13 10.93 1.52 4.31
N GLN A 14 11.50 1.22 3.15
CA GLN A 14 12.10 2.23 2.27
C GLN A 14 11.05 3.06 1.51
N ILE A 15 9.79 2.62 1.47
CA ILE A 15 8.72 3.36 0.81
C ILE A 15 8.45 4.63 1.63
N PRO A 16 8.51 5.82 1.02
CA PRO A 16 8.25 7.06 1.73
C PRO A 16 6.83 7.03 2.32
N GLN A 17 6.70 7.17 3.64
CA GLN A 17 5.40 7.25 4.33
C GLN A 17 4.80 8.66 4.20
N THR A 18 4.78 9.19 2.98
CA THR A 18 4.22 10.52 2.68
C THR A 18 2.88 10.36 1.97
N ASP A 19 1.96 11.30 2.17
CA ASP A 19 0.67 11.31 1.46
C ASP A 19 0.85 11.25 -0.06
N ARG A 20 1.91 11.87 -0.57
CA ARG A 20 2.24 11.84 -2.01
C ARG A 20 2.58 10.43 -2.48
N ALA A 21 3.42 9.70 -1.75
CA ALA A 21 3.78 8.34 -2.09
C ALA A 21 2.59 7.38 -1.95
N LYS A 22 1.74 7.57 -0.92
CA LYS A 22 0.46 6.86 -0.77
C LYS A 22 -0.42 7.07 -2.01
N MET A 23 -0.60 8.31 -2.46
CA MET A 23 -1.44 8.61 -3.62
C MET A 23 -0.89 7.99 -4.92
N MET A 24 0.43 8.05 -5.14
CA MET A 24 1.06 7.42 -6.30
C MET A 24 0.87 5.89 -6.29
N MET A 25 1.05 5.25 -5.15
CA MET A 25 0.82 3.81 -5.00
C MET A 25 -0.64 3.43 -5.31
N LEU A 26 -1.60 4.18 -4.76
CA LEU A 26 -3.03 3.93 -4.99
C LEU A 26 -3.43 4.12 -6.45
N GLU A 27 -2.83 5.09 -7.14
CA GLU A 27 -3.07 5.32 -8.55
C GLU A 27 -2.56 4.16 -9.42
N ASP A 28 -1.33 3.70 -9.17
CA ASP A 28 -0.77 2.51 -9.83
C ASP A 28 -1.61 1.26 -9.58
N CYS A 29 -2.05 1.04 -8.33
CA CYS A 29 -2.94 -0.08 -8.00
C CYS A 29 -4.28 0.00 -8.74
N ARG A 30 -4.88 1.19 -8.84
CA ARG A 30 -6.15 1.36 -9.57
C ARG A 30 -6.01 1.10 -11.06
N LEU A 31 -4.88 1.50 -11.66
CA LEU A 31 -4.59 1.20 -13.06
C LEU A 31 -4.41 -0.31 -13.27
N HIS A 32 -3.72 -0.99 -12.36
CA HIS A 32 -3.48 -2.43 -12.45
C HIS A 32 -4.75 -3.27 -12.26
N TYR A 33 -5.64 -2.84 -11.36
CA TYR A 33 -6.89 -3.53 -11.02
C TYR A 33 -8.13 -2.87 -11.64
N ALA A 34 -7.96 -2.11 -12.74
CA ALA A 34 -9.05 -1.32 -13.34
C ALA A 34 -10.32 -2.15 -13.63
N ASP A 35 -10.15 -3.42 -14.01
CA ASP A 35 -11.25 -4.32 -14.34
C ASP A 35 -11.71 -5.22 -13.17
N ASN A 36 -11.11 -5.06 -11.98
CA ASN A 36 -11.41 -5.87 -10.81
C ASN A 36 -12.06 -5.03 -9.70
N LYS A 37 -13.39 -4.99 -9.72
CA LYS A 37 -14.19 -4.23 -8.76
C LYS A 37 -13.89 -4.56 -7.29
N ALA A 38 -13.69 -5.83 -6.96
CA ALA A 38 -13.40 -6.23 -5.57
C ALA A 38 -12.08 -5.63 -5.08
N GLN A 39 -11.03 -5.68 -5.92
CA GLN A 39 -9.74 -5.08 -5.60
C GLN A 39 -9.81 -3.54 -5.52
N LEU A 40 -10.63 -2.90 -6.37
CA LEU A 40 -10.88 -1.46 -6.29
C LEU A 40 -11.59 -1.05 -4.99
N ASP A 41 -12.52 -1.87 -4.51
CA ASP A 41 -13.21 -1.66 -3.23
C ASP A 41 -12.20 -1.76 -2.06
N ASP A 42 -11.33 -2.78 -2.06
CA ASP A 42 -10.25 -2.96 -1.07
C ASP A 42 -9.26 -1.77 -1.08
N ILE A 43 -8.89 -1.27 -2.26
CA ILE A 43 -8.01 -0.09 -2.42
C ILE A 43 -8.66 1.17 -1.83
N ASN A 44 -9.96 1.34 -2.01
CA ASN A 44 -10.69 2.49 -1.46
C ASN A 44 -10.80 2.39 0.05
N GLU A 45 -11.08 1.20 0.59
CA GLU A 45 -11.09 0.96 2.02
C GLU A 45 -9.71 1.25 2.65
N PHE A 46 -8.63 0.77 2.03
CA PHE A 46 -7.28 1.08 2.46
C PHE A 46 -7.02 2.58 2.46
N LYS A 47 -7.45 3.31 1.41
CA LYS A 47 -7.27 4.77 1.34
C LYS A 47 -7.89 5.48 2.55
N GLU A 48 -9.09 5.06 2.96
CA GLU A 48 -9.86 5.64 4.07
C GLU A 48 -9.30 5.26 5.45
N LYS A 49 -8.83 4.03 5.61
CA LYS A 49 -8.34 3.51 6.90
C LYS A 49 -6.85 3.70 7.14
N TYR A 50 -6.07 4.00 6.10
CA TYR A 50 -4.63 4.15 6.24
C TYR A 50 -4.30 5.46 6.98
N GLU A 51 -3.94 5.29 8.25
CA GLU A 51 -3.40 6.31 9.15
C GLU A 51 -1.90 6.06 9.33
N PRO A 52 -1.01 6.81 8.64
CA PRO A 52 0.43 6.59 8.70
C PRO A 52 1.00 6.82 10.11
N ASP A 53 0.34 7.66 10.90
CA ASP A 53 0.73 7.98 12.28
C ASP A 53 0.24 6.93 13.31
N PHE A 54 -0.64 6.00 12.90
CA PHE A 54 -1.19 4.96 13.77
C PHE A 54 -0.42 3.63 13.66
N ALA A 55 0.62 3.57 12.82
CA ALA A 55 1.55 2.44 12.76
C ALA A 55 2.51 2.46 13.96
N VAL A 56 1.98 2.30 15.18
CA VAL A 56 2.78 1.92 16.34
C VAL A 56 2.91 0.39 16.32
N TRP A 57 4.01 -0.06 15.71
CA TRP A 57 4.67 -1.37 15.88
C TRP A 57 3.85 -2.65 15.66
#